data_AF-A0A7C2B9D2-F1
#
_entry.id   AF-A0A7C2B9D2-F1
#
_cell.length_a   1.000
_cell.length_b   1.000
_cell.length_c   1.000
_cell.angle_alpha   90.00
_cell.angle_beta   90.00
_cell.angle_gamma   90.00
#
_symmetry.space_group_name_H-M   'P 1'
#
loop_
_entity.id
_entity.type
_entity.pdbx_description
1 polymer ?
#
loop_
_entity_poly.entity_id
_entity_poly.type
_entity_poly.pdbx_seq_one_letter_code
_entity_poly.pdbx_strand_id
1 'polypeptide(L)'
;MLKNLIILFILLLSVNCFAIPYNSQDNYKLKYPKYIPIHSSFDISLITSNPYSAAGRLIFYIIPADGISLNTINLNNISENLKLNFTSTIMTNLNVPAYKTIIDLSDTSISSGTYFQILMNFYSDDKLSANLRFYGIYMKADSVLGYLSNNAVTRYESLTNQLLEVPLKFYSPNKNAGKSLLIEKYSIFQIPLNNFSSNNLLVEFWVKLNKQGTEILTVKNKINSTELFKFFTSSFQTLSVTSNYSRQDYLYPVFMSNKSWYHISILFSYKKHETYFYCNGQLISKNRLKDLTSLDNLELEFGDMNQGRAFQIDLLRFIDLHNSIDVSFRNKNYRNFRADSSTVLAQLNFDHLDEVASQIA
;
A
#
# COMPACT_ATOMS: atom_id res chain seq x y z
N MET A 1 -22.89 -21.48 29.43
CA MET A 1 -22.94 -22.02 28.05
C MET A 1 -22.98 -20.94 26.97
N LEU A 2 -23.99 -20.06 26.91
CA LEU A 2 -24.20 -19.14 25.77
C LEU A 2 -22.95 -18.33 25.33
N LYS A 3 -22.15 -17.79 26.26
CA LYS A 3 -20.88 -17.10 25.96
C LYS A 3 -19.90 -17.95 25.13
N ASN A 4 -19.75 -19.24 25.45
CA ASN A 4 -18.83 -20.14 24.75
C ASN A 4 -19.34 -20.45 23.34
N LEU A 5 -20.67 -20.52 23.16
CA LEU A 5 -21.30 -20.68 21.85
C LEU A 5 -21.04 -19.46 20.95
N ILE A 6 -21.13 -18.24 21.50
CA ILE A 6 -20.84 -16.99 20.78
C ILE A 6 -19.35 -16.93 20.40
N ILE A 7 -18.43 -17.28 21.30
CA ILE A 7 -16.98 -17.32 21.00
C ILE A 7 -16.68 -18.33 19.89
N LEU A 8 -17.28 -19.53 19.94
CA LEU A 8 -17.14 -20.54 18.89
C LEU A 8 -17.69 -20.06 17.53
N PHE A 9 -18.83 -19.36 17.53
CA PHE A 9 -19.44 -18.81 16.32
C PHE A 9 -18.60 -17.67 15.70
N ILE A 10 -18.00 -16.82 16.54
CA ILE A 10 -17.03 -15.80 16.09
C ILE A 10 -15.77 -16.44 15.50
N LEU A 11 -15.26 -17.53 16.10
CA LEU A 11 -14.13 -18.29 15.56
C LEU A 11 -14.45 -18.94 14.21
N LEU A 12 -15.64 -19.51 14.06
CA LEU A 12 -16.09 -20.13 12.81
C LEU A 12 -16.32 -19.09 11.69
N LEU A 13 -16.79 -17.89 12.03
CA LEU A 13 -16.91 -16.79 11.09
C LEU A 13 -15.55 -16.22 10.66
N SER A 14 -14.59 -16.06 11.59
CA SER A 14 -13.28 -15.51 11.24
C SER A 14 -12.47 -16.43 10.32
N VAL A 15 -12.56 -17.74 10.48
CA VAL A 15 -11.96 -18.72 9.54
C VAL A 15 -12.58 -18.60 8.14
N ASN A 16 -13.91 -18.46 8.03
CA ASN A 16 -14.59 -18.35 6.74
C ASN A 16 -14.34 -17.00 6.03
N CYS A 17 -14.01 -15.92 6.75
CA CYS A 17 -13.61 -14.65 6.13
C CYS A 17 -12.26 -14.72 5.39
N PHE A 18 -11.44 -15.75 5.63
CA PHE A 18 -10.21 -16.03 4.89
C PHE A 18 -10.31 -17.25 3.96
N ALA A 19 -11.53 -17.78 3.75
CA ALA A 19 -11.81 -18.80 2.75
C ALA A 19 -11.77 -18.21 1.32
N ILE A 20 -10.58 -17.81 0.87
CA ILE A 20 -10.26 -17.76 -0.55
C ILE A 20 -10.57 -19.16 -1.09
N PRO A 21 -11.46 -19.30 -2.09
CA PRO A 21 -11.88 -20.62 -2.54
C PRO A 21 -10.68 -21.40 -3.08
N TYR A 22 -10.59 -22.69 -2.73
CA TYR A 22 -9.47 -23.60 -3.05
C TYR A 22 -9.43 -24.01 -4.55
N ASN A 23 -9.75 -23.06 -5.42
CA ASN A 23 -9.73 -23.08 -6.88
C ASN A 23 -9.13 -21.76 -7.45
N SER A 24 -8.59 -20.87 -6.60
CA SER A 24 -8.04 -19.57 -7.02
C SER A 24 -6.62 -19.68 -7.62
N GLN A 25 -6.55 -20.26 -8.81
CA GLN A 25 -5.64 -20.09 -9.96
C GLN A 25 -4.23 -19.42 -9.87
N ASP A 26 -3.88 -18.57 -8.91
CA ASP A 26 -2.54 -17.97 -8.77
C ASP A 26 -1.98 -18.20 -7.36
N ASN A 27 -0.76 -18.71 -7.23
CA ASN A 27 -0.16 -19.01 -5.91
C ASN A 27 0.65 -17.86 -5.27
N TYR A 28 0.70 -16.68 -5.93
CA TYR A 28 1.34 -15.49 -5.39
C TYR A 28 0.62 -14.19 -5.81
N LYS A 29 0.98 -13.09 -5.17
CA LYS A 29 0.54 -11.74 -5.51
C LYS A 29 1.72 -10.77 -5.40
N LEU A 30 2.27 -10.39 -6.55
CA LEU A 30 3.42 -9.50 -6.68
C LEU A 30 2.96 -8.04 -6.77
N LYS A 31 3.61 -7.15 -6.00
CA LYS A 31 3.28 -5.71 -5.92
C LYS A 31 4.55 -4.87 -5.78
N TYR A 32 4.52 -3.70 -6.42
CA TYR A 32 5.62 -2.75 -6.49
C TYR A 32 5.09 -1.30 -6.61
N PRO A 33 5.84 -0.28 -6.17
CA PRO A 33 5.45 1.13 -6.29
C PRO A 33 5.36 1.60 -7.76
N LYS A 34 4.47 2.56 -8.02
CA LYS A 34 4.23 3.15 -9.35
C LYS A 34 5.12 4.35 -9.67
N TYR A 35 5.58 5.06 -8.65
CA TYR A 35 6.39 6.27 -8.78
C TYR A 35 7.68 6.07 -7.98
N ILE A 36 8.76 5.73 -8.68
CA ILE A 36 10.07 5.44 -8.08
C ILE A 36 11.08 6.48 -8.58
N PRO A 37 11.73 7.26 -7.71
CA PRO A 37 12.84 8.11 -8.12
C PRO A 37 14.03 7.30 -8.66
N ILE A 38 14.83 7.88 -9.56
CA ILE A 38 16.23 7.45 -9.75
C ILE A 38 17.03 7.66 -8.47
N HIS A 39 18.17 6.97 -8.32
CA HIS A 39 19.07 7.08 -7.15
C HIS A 39 18.39 6.81 -5.80
N SER A 40 17.38 5.91 -5.74
CA SER A 40 16.55 5.73 -4.54
C SER A 40 16.25 4.28 -4.17
N SER A 41 15.94 4.04 -2.89
CA SER A 41 15.51 2.73 -2.40
C SER A 41 14.00 2.54 -2.56
N PHE A 42 13.58 1.35 -3.02
CA PHE A 42 12.19 0.97 -3.18
C PHE A 42 11.95 -0.49 -2.82
N ASP A 43 10.72 -0.82 -2.42
CA ASP A 43 10.34 -2.18 -2.01
C ASP A 43 9.52 -2.89 -3.10
N ILE A 44 9.75 -4.20 -3.29
CA ILE A 44 8.85 -5.10 -4.01
C ILE A 44 8.36 -6.17 -3.04
N SER A 45 7.05 -6.38 -3.00
CA SER A 45 6.37 -7.35 -2.15
C SER A 45 5.84 -8.51 -2.98
N LEU A 46 6.34 -9.71 -2.73
CA LEU A 46 5.71 -10.96 -3.17
C LEU A 46 4.97 -11.57 -1.98
N ILE A 47 3.63 -11.52 -1.99
CA ILE A 47 2.80 -12.22 -1.01
C ILE A 47 2.48 -13.61 -1.57
N THR A 48 2.64 -14.66 -0.78
CA THR A 48 2.36 -16.05 -1.17
C THR A 48 2.02 -16.88 0.08
N SER A 49 1.76 -18.17 -0.11
CA SER A 49 1.61 -19.16 0.95
C SER A 49 2.42 -20.41 0.57
N ASN A 50 2.34 -21.48 1.37
CA ASN A 50 2.76 -22.79 0.91
C ASN A 50 1.55 -23.61 0.38
N PRO A 51 1.33 -23.70 -0.95
CA PRO A 51 0.30 -24.56 -1.55
C PRO A 51 0.75 -26.04 -1.65
N TYR A 52 2.02 -26.34 -1.38
CA TYR A 52 2.60 -27.69 -1.43
C TYR A 52 2.91 -28.13 0.00
N SER A 53 1.92 -28.67 0.71
CA SER A 53 2.03 -29.07 2.13
C SER A 53 3.18 -30.02 2.47
N ALA A 54 3.75 -30.71 1.48
CA ALA A 54 4.94 -31.57 1.61
C ALA A 54 6.29 -30.86 1.35
N ALA A 55 6.30 -29.59 0.96
CA ALA A 55 7.52 -28.80 0.71
C ALA A 55 8.16 -28.36 2.04
N GLY A 56 9.46 -28.63 2.19
CA GLY A 56 10.26 -28.16 3.33
C GLY A 56 11.03 -26.87 3.05
N ARG A 57 11.15 -26.43 1.79
CA ARG A 57 11.79 -25.15 1.44
C ARG A 57 11.23 -24.54 0.15
N LEU A 58 11.20 -23.21 0.10
CA LEU A 58 11.08 -22.42 -1.12
C LEU A 58 12.46 -21.83 -1.45
N ILE A 59 13.05 -22.25 -2.56
CA ILE A 59 14.23 -21.58 -3.12
C ILE A 59 13.73 -20.46 -4.02
N PHE A 60 14.21 -19.24 -3.80
CA PHE A 60 13.77 -18.06 -4.53
C PHE A 60 14.96 -17.33 -5.16
N TYR A 61 14.87 -17.09 -6.47
CA TYR A 61 15.86 -16.41 -7.28
C TYR A 61 15.33 -15.04 -7.72
N ILE A 62 16.20 -14.04 -7.62
CA ILE A 62 15.97 -12.66 -8.05
C ILE A 62 17.01 -12.37 -9.13
N ILE A 63 16.58 -12.20 -10.38
CA ILE A 63 17.44 -11.81 -11.49
C ILE A 63 17.37 -10.27 -11.56
N PRO A 64 18.44 -9.54 -11.18
CA PRO A 64 18.47 -8.09 -11.27
C PRO A 64 18.52 -7.62 -12.73
N ALA A 65 18.25 -6.33 -12.91
CA ALA A 65 18.44 -5.62 -14.17
C ALA A 65 19.59 -4.62 -14.00
N ASP A 66 20.24 -4.24 -15.10
CA ASP A 66 21.37 -3.28 -15.08
C ASP A 66 20.99 -1.99 -14.34
N GLY A 67 21.81 -1.59 -13.36
CA GLY A 67 21.56 -0.42 -12.52
C GLY A 67 20.54 -0.62 -11.39
N ILE A 68 20.07 -1.86 -11.14
CA ILE A 68 19.23 -2.19 -9.98
C ILE A 68 19.95 -3.20 -9.08
N SER A 69 20.25 -2.81 -7.83
CA SER A 69 20.88 -3.69 -6.84
C SER A 69 19.89 -4.09 -5.73
N LEU A 70 20.09 -5.29 -5.16
CA LEU A 70 19.31 -5.80 -4.03
C LEU A 70 20.01 -5.46 -2.70
N ASN A 71 19.32 -4.76 -1.80
CA ASN A 71 19.86 -4.35 -0.51
C ASN A 71 19.54 -5.37 0.60
N THR A 72 18.27 -5.75 0.72
CA THR A 72 17.78 -6.68 1.76
C THR A 72 16.57 -7.46 1.28
N ILE A 73 16.44 -8.71 1.75
CA ILE A 73 15.19 -9.45 1.72
C ILE A 73 14.72 -9.61 3.16
N ASN A 74 13.45 -9.33 3.44
CA ASN A 74 12.78 -9.62 4.70
C ASN A 74 11.61 -10.56 4.45
N LEU A 75 11.38 -11.49 5.37
CA LEU A 75 10.22 -12.35 5.44
C LEU A 75 9.27 -11.78 6.51
N ASN A 76 8.07 -11.40 6.11
CA ASN A 76 7.02 -10.94 7.01
C ASN A 76 5.93 -12.01 7.11
N ASN A 77 5.51 -12.33 8.34
CA ASN A 77 4.27 -13.06 8.62
C ASN A 77 3.41 -12.22 9.59
N ILE A 78 2.43 -12.82 10.28
CA ILE A 78 1.55 -12.07 11.20
C ILE A 78 2.26 -11.68 12.51
N SER A 79 3.21 -12.48 12.98
CA SER A 79 3.92 -12.32 14.25
C SER A 79 5.32 -11.72 14.12
N GLU A 80 5.97 -11.86 12.97
CA GLU A 80 7.42 -11.67 12.81
C GLU A 80 7.84 -10.92 11.53
N ASN A 81 9.03 -10.33 11.60
CA ASN A 81 9.78 -9.68 10.52
C ASN A 81 11.22 -10.20 10.59
N LEU A 82 11.55 -11.19 9.76
CA LEU A 82 12.86 -11.86 9.75
C LEU A 82 13.68 -11.39 8.55
N LYS A 83 14.87 -10.84 8.78
CA LYS A 83 15.80 -10.54 7.68
C LYS A 83 16.37 -11.85 7.12
N LEU A 84 16.17 -12.10 5.82
CA LEU A 84 16.73 -13.26 5.14
C LEU A 84 18.13 -12.96 4.60
N ASN A 85 18.99 -13.98 4.66
CA ASN A 85 20.27 -13.97 3.94
C ASN A 85 20.05 -14.32 2.46
N PHE A 86 20.86 -13.72 1.59
CA PHE A 86 20.89 -14.04 0.17
C PHE A 86 22.34 -14.06 -0.33
N THR A 87 22.59 -14.80 -1.41
CA THR A 87 23.91 -14.92 -2.04
C THR A 87 23.84 -14.64 -3.53
N SER A 88 24.87 -14.00 -4.08
CA SER A 88 25.05 -13.89 -5.53
C SER A 88 25.40 -15.26 -6.12
N THR A 89 24.78 -15.62 -7.23
CA THR A 89 24.96 -16.92 -7.89
C THR A 89 24.67 -16.81 -9.40
N ILE A 90 24.83 -17.90 -10.13
CA ILE A 90 24.35 -18.04 -11.51
C ILE A 90 23.16 -18.99 -11.50
N MET A 91 22.03 -18.55 -12.05
CA MET A 91 20.88 -19.42 -12.27
C MET A 91 21.19 -20.33 -13.47
N THR A 92 21.78 -21.48 -13.20
CA THR A 92 22.33 -22.46 -14.17
C THR A 92 21.44 -22.69 -15.38
N ASN A 93 20.13 -22.85 -15.17
CA ASN A 93 19.17 -23.23 -16.21
C ASN A 93 18.88 -22.10 -17.22
N LEU A 94 19.34 -20.86 -16.95
CA LEU A 94 19.28 -19.70 -17.85
C LEU A 94 20.66 -19.08 -18.12
N ASN A 95 21.71 -19.54 -17.41
CA ASN A 95 23.05 -18.96 -17.40
C ASN A 95 23.09 -17.43 -17.14
N VAL A 96 22.23 -16.93 -16.24
CA VAL A 96 22.19 -15.51 -15.85
C VAL A 96 22.62 -15.30 -14.39
N PRO A 97 23.27 -14.16 -14.06
CA PRO A 97 23.46 -13.75 -12.67
C PRO A 97 22.14 -13.59 -11.93
N ALA A 98 22.09 -14.04 -10.68
CA ALA A 98 20.92 -13.90 -9.80
C ALA A 98 21.35 -13.79 -8.33
N TYR A 99 20.51 -13.18 -7.50
CA TYR A 99 20.55 -13.40 -6.05
C TYR A 99 19.68 -14.60 -5.70
N LYS A 100 20.14 -15.45 -4.79
CA LYS A 100 19.42 -16.62 -4.29
C LYS A 100 19.17 -16.47 -2.79
N THR A 101 17.93 -16.72 -2.37
CA THR A 101 17.57 -16.94 -0.97
C THR A 101 16.85 -18.28 -0.83
N ILE A 102 16.78 -18.78 0.41
CA ILE A 102 16.06 -20.00 0.77
C ILE A 102 15.17 -19.65 1.96
N ILE A 103 13.88 -19.95 1.82
CA ILE A 103 12.88 -19.85 2.88
C ILE A 103 12.61 -21.27 3.34
N ASP A 104 12.84 -21.55 4.62
CA ASP A 104 12.43 -22.79 5.26
C ASP A 104 10.89 -22.80 5.35
N LEU A 105 10.24 -23.91 5.00
CA LEU A 105 8.78 -24.07 5.06
C LEU A 105 8.35 -25.11 6.11
N SER A 106 9.31 -25.62 6.90
CA SER A 106 9.04 -26.51 8.04
C SER A 106 8.67 -25.77 9.32
N ASP A 107 8.95 -24.46 9.38
CA ASP A 107 8.46 -23.58 10.44
C ASP A 107 6.92 -23.48 10.41
N THR A 108 6.31 -23.64 11.58
CA THR A 108 4.86 -23.57 11.76
C THR A 108 4.31 -22.16 11.48
N SER A 109 5.11 -21.10 11.68
CA SER A 109 4.71 -19.70 11.46
C SER A 109 4.32 -19.37 10.01
N ILE A 110 4.79 -20.18 9.06
CA ILE A 110 4.63 -20.02 7.60
C ILE A 110 4.21 -21.33 6.92
N SER A 111 3.63 -22.24 7.70
CA SER A 111 3.16 -23.56 7.27
C SER A 111 1.98 -23.52 6.28
N SER A 112 1.63 -24.69 5.73
CA SER A 112 0.60 -24.90 4.71
C SER A 112 -0.72 -24.16 5.00
N GLY A 113 -1.07 -23.21 4.14
CA GLY A 113 -2.28 -22.38 4.26
C GLY A 113 -2.07 -20.99 4.88
N THR A 114 -0.96 -20.74 5.56
CA THR A 114 -0.60 -19.41 6.09
C THR A 114 0.02 -18.53 5.00
N TYR A 115 -0.36 -17.25 4.98
CA TYR A 115 0.22 -16.26 4.07
C TYR A 115 1.44 -15.56 4.68
N PHE A 116 2.49 -15.43 3.87
CA PHE A 116 3.69 -14.66 4.18
C PHE A 116 4.08 -13.74 3.01
N GLN A 117 4.96 -12.79 3.29
CA GLN A 117 5.44 -11.82 2.32
C GLN A 117 6.96 -11.84 2.25
N ILE A 118 7.49 -12.07 1.05
CA ILE A 118 8.89 -11.81 0.70
C ILE A 118 8.98 -10.35 0.29
N LEU A 119 9.53 -9.52 1.19
CA LEU A 119 9.70 -8.09 0.98
C LEU A 119 11.16 -7.80 0.59
N MET A 120 11.37 -7.35 -0.63
CA MET A 120 12.68 -7.12 -1.22
C MET A 120 12.92 -5.62 -1.37
N ASN A 121 13.93 -5.08 -0.69
CA ASN A 121 14.35 -3.69 -0.88
C ASN A 121 15.48 -3.62 -1.91
N PHE A 122 15.26 -2.84 -2.96
CA PHE A 122 16.21 -2.57 -4.04
C PHE A 122 16.69 -1.13 -3.99
N TYR A 123 17.78 -0.82 -4.70
CA TYR A 123 18.20 0.54 -5.05
C TYR A 123 18.21 0.70 -6.58
N SER A 124 17.70 1.84 -7.06
CA SER A 124 17.80 2.26 -8.46
C SER A 124 18.96 3.22 -8.66
N ASP A 125 19.76 3.01 -9.71
CA ASP A 125 20.72 3.99 -10.23
C ASP A 125 20.05 4.92 -11.26
N ASP A 126 20.82 5.64 -12.10
CA ASP A 126 20.28 6.44 -13.21
C ASP A 126 19.78 5.57 -14.38
N LYS A 127 18.56 5.04 -14.22
CA LYS A 127 17.82 4.27 -15.22
C LYS A 127 16.38 4.77 -15.26
N LEU A 128 15.83 5.02 -16.45
CA LEU A 128 14.41 5.42 -16.61
C LEU A 128 13.44 4.23 -16.60
N SER A 129 13.92 3.01 -16.88
CA SER A 129 13.15 1.78 -16.79
C SER A 129 14.06 0.57 -16.54
N ALA A 130 13.49 -0.48 -15.95
CA ALA A 130 14.14 -1.77 -15.74
C ALA A 130 13.09 -2.88 -15.81
N ASN A 131 13.51 -4.13 -16.02
CA ASN A 131 12.62 -5.29 -15.90
C ASN A 131 13.28 -6.35 -15.01
N LEU A 132 12.82 -6.44 -13.75
CA LEU A 132 13.30 -7.45 -12.81
C LEU A 132 12.57 -8.77 -13.07
N ARG A 133 13.25 -9.90 -12.87
CA ARG A 133 12.63 -11.22 -13.00
C ARG A 133 12.80 -12.04 -11.74
N PHE A 134 11.76 -12.78 -11.38
CA PHE A 134 11.74 -13.63 -10.19
C PHE A 134 11.44 -15.08 -10.58
N TYR A 135 11.96 -16.04 -9.80
CA TYR A 135 11.68 -17.45 -9.99
C TYR A 135 11.68 -18.17 -8.65
N GLY A 136 10.66 -18.98 -8.36
CA GLY A 136 10.52 -19.70 -7.10
C GLY A 136 10.30 -21.19 -7.31
N ILE A 137 10.98 -22.02 -6.53
CA ILE A 137 10.91 -23.49 -6.58
C ILE A 137 10.58 -24.03 -5.18
N TYR A 138 9.46 -24.73 -5.06
CA TYR A 138 9.10 -25.45 -3.83
C TYR A 138 9.70 -26.86 -3.88
N MET A 139 10.40 -27.26 -2.81
CA MET A 139 11.13 -28.53 -2.76
C MET A 139 10.90 -29.33 -1.48
N LYS A 140 10.99 -30.65 -1.60
CA LYS A 140 11.10 -31.60 -0.48
C LYS A 140 12.40 -32.37 -0.63
N ALA A 141 13.34 -32.17 0.29
CA ALA A 141 14.76 -32.47 0.06
C ALA A 141 15.16 -31.93 -1.34
N ASP A 142 15.71 -32.76 -2.21
CA ASP A 142 16.17 -32.36 -3.54
C ASP A 142 15.12 -32.60 -4.66
N SER A 143 13.93 -33.10 -4.32
CA SER A 143 12.79 -33.23 -5.24
C SER A 143 12.02 -31.91 -5.35
N VAL A 144 11.81 -31.44 -6.58
CA VAL A 144 10.92 -30.31 -6.89
C VAL A 144 9.46 -30.77 -6.80
N LEU A 145 8.63 -30.01 -6.08
CA LEU A 145 7.17 -30.24 -5.99
C LEU A 145 6.35 -29.29 -6.87
N GLY A 146 6.90 -28.10 -7.16
CA GLY A 146 6.27 -27.09 -8.00
C GLY A 146 6.99 -25.75 -7.92
N TYR A 147 6.33 -24.71 -8.41
CA TYR A 147 6.93 -23.38 -8.64
C TYR A 147 6.04 -22.26 -8.13
N LEU A 148 6.60 -21.04 -7.99
CA LEU A 148 5.77 -19.84 -7.97
C LEU A 148 5.26 -19.60 -9.40
N SER A 149 3.95 -19.58 -9.59
CA SER A 149 3.33 -19.57 -10.92
C SER A 149 1.89 -19.04 -10.87
N ASN A 150 1.53 -18.24 -11.87
CA ASN A 150 0.14 -17.94 -12.22
C ASN A 150 -0.41 -19.01 -13.18
N ASN A 151 -1.73 -19.21 -13.20
CA ASN A 151 -2.37 -20.24 -14.04
C ASN A 151 -2.23 -20.03 -15.56
N ALA A 152 -1.68 -18.88 -15.99
CA ALA A 152 -1.27 -18.66 -17.37
C ALA A 152 -0.12 -19.58 -17.82
N VAL A 153 0.60 -20.22 -16.88
CA VAL A 153 1.77 -21.06 -17.14
C VAL A 153 1.44 -22.52 -16.84
N THR A 154 1.25 -23.32 -17.88
CA THR A 154 1.03 -24.76 -17.78
C THR A 154 2.31 -25.51 -17.40
N ARG A 155 2.17 -26.72 -16.83
CA ARG A 155 3.29 -27.56 -16.34
C ARG A 155 4.36 -27.95 -17.37
N TYR A 156 4.16 -27.65 -18.65
CA TYR A 156 5.03 -28.03 -19.76
C TYR A 156 5.63 -26.83 -20.52
N GLU A 157 5.40 -25.60 -20.05
CA GLU A 157 5.96 -24.41 -20.68
C GLU A 157 7.42 -24.16 -20.31
N SER A 158 8.13 -23.46 -21.22
CA SER A 158 9.53 -23.13 -21.09
C SER A 158 9.82 -22.30 -19.84
N LEU A 159 11.04 -22.45 -19.32
CA LEU A 159 11.49 -21.77 -18.10
C LEU A 159 11.34 -20.23 -18.17
N THR A 160 11.38 -19.64 -19.36
CA THR A 160 11.09 -18.22 -19.61
C THR A 160 9.69 -17.80 -19.20
N ASN A 161 8.69 -18.66 -19.39
CA ASN A 161 7.29 -18.38 -19.05
C ASN A 161 7.05 -18.49 -17.53
N GLN A 162 7.91 -19.24 -16.83
CA GLN A 162 7.88 -19.38 -15.38
C GLN A 162 8.56 -18.21 -14.64
N LEU A 163 9.12 -17.23 -15.37
CA LEU A 163 9.72 -16.03 -14.79
C LEU A 163 8.64 -14.98 -14.51
N LEU A 164 8.58 -14.51 -13.27
CA LEU A 164 7.65 -13.45 -12.87
C LEU A 164 8.32 -12.11 -13.21
N GLU A 165 7.89 -11.44 -14.28
CA GLU A 165 8.47 -10.16 -14.71
C GLU A 165 7.84 -8.95 -13.97
N VAL A 166 8.69 -7.96 -13.65
CA VAL A 166 8.29 -6.69 -13.04
C VAL A 166 8.88 -5.52 -13.85
N PRO A 167 8.09 -4.93 -14.77
CA PRO A 167 8.49 -3.75 -15.53
C PRO A 167 8.40 -2.50 -14.64
N LEU A 168 9.56 -2.01 -14.21
CA LEU A 168 9.71 -0.79 -13.44
C LEU A 168 9.89 0.43 -14.37
N LYS A 169 9.33 1.56 -13.92
CA LYS A 169 9.59 2.89 -14.50
C LYS A 169 10.02 3.82 -13.38
N PHE A 170 11.05 4.59 -13.66
CA PHE A 170 11.62 5.56 -12.72
C PHE A 170 11.44 6.98 -13.25
N TYR A 171 11.59 7.97 -12.38
CA TYR A 171 11.59 9.37 -12.76
C TYR A 171 12.74 10.13 -12.11
N SER A 172 13.33 11.07 -12.85
CA SER A 172 14.23 12.08 -12.28
C SER A 172 13.40 13.06 -11.46
N PRO A 173 13.66 13.25 -10.15
CA PRO A 173 12.98 14.29 -9.38
C PRO A 173 13.21 15.67 -9.99
N ASN A 174 12.15 16.47 -10.07
CA ASN A 174 12.27 17.84 -10.56
C ASN A 174 13.03 18.69 -9.51
N LYS A 175 14.03 19.46 -9.95
CA LYS A 175 14.77 20.41 -9.07
C LYS A 175 13.84 21.47 -8.45
N ASN A 176 12.69 21.72 -9.06
CA ASN A 176 11.65 22.64 -8.60
C ASN A 176 10.50 21.94 -7.84
N ALA A 177 10.71 20.70 -7.36
CA ALA A 177 9.80 20.04 -6.42
C ALA A 177 9.60 20.91 -5.16
N GLY A 178 8.42 20.80 -4.54
CA GLY A 178 8.12 21.52 -3.30
C GLY A 178 8.84 20.93 -2.09
N LYS A 179 8.76 21.64 -0.96
CA LYS A 179 9.00 21.04 0.36
C LYS A 179 7.79 20.19 0.76
N SER A 180 8.04 19.14 1.53
CA SER A 180 6.99 18.35 2.18
C SER A 180 6.93 18.68 3.67
N LEU A 181 5.74 18.71 4.28
CA LEU A 181 5.61 18.65 5.73
C LEU A 181 6.10 17.27 6.22
N LEU A 182 7.11 17.27 7.10
CA LEU A 182 7.50 16.08 7.86
C LEU A 182 6.68 16.06 9.15
N ILE A 183 5.82 15.05 9.28
CA ILE A 183 5.13 14.73 10.53
C ILE A 183 6.06 13.78 11.28
N GLU A 184 6.50 14.20 12.46
CA GLU A 184 7.44 13.45 13.28
C GLU A 184 6.79 12.29 14.06
N LYS A 185 7.58 11.52 14.79
CA LYS A 185 7.05 10.53 15.74
C LYS A 185 6.26 11.23 16.85
N TYR A 186 5.23 10.57 17.38
CA TYR A 186 4.41 11.07 18.49
C TYR A 186 3.92 12.52 18.29
N SER A 187 3.58 12.85 17.05
CA SER A 187 3.21 14.18 16.59
C SER A 187 1.95 14.07 15.72
N ILE A 188 1.15 15.13 15.70
CA ILE A 188 -0.04 15.26 14.86
C ILE A 188 -0.06 16.60 14.14
N PHE A 189 -0.72 16.63 12.98
CA PHE A 189 -1.10 17.83 12.25
C PHE A 189 -2.61 17.78 12.01
N GLN A 190 -3.35 18.74 12.56
CA GLN A 190 -4.81 18.76 12.54
C GLN A 190 -5.33 19.89 11.64
N ILE A 191 -6.37 19.61 10.85
CA ILE A 191 -7.13 20.60 10.09
C ILE A 191 -8.63 20.37 10.33
N PRO A 192 -9.35 21.29 10.99
CA PRO A 192 -10.80 21.26 11.06
C PRO A 192 -11.41 21.71 9.73
N LEU A 193 -12.46 21.04 9.24
CA LEU A 193 -13.10 21.33 7.95
C LEU A 193 -14.17 22.43 8.08
N ASN A 194 -13.85 23.49 8.82
CA ASN A 194 -14.71 24.65 9.05
C ASN A 194 -15.02 25.39 7.73
N ASN A 195 -16.25 25.88 7.58
CA ASN A 195 -16.65 26.84 6.53
C ASN A 195 -16.58 26.32 5.09
N PHE A 196 -16.18 25.06 4.85
CA PHE A 196 -16.19 24.45 3.53
C PHE A 196 -17.62 24.08 3.10
N SER A 197 -18.27 24.98 2.37
CA SER A 197 -19.57 24.70 1.74
C SER A 197 -19.38 23.91 0.44
N SER A 198 -19.55 22.59 0.48
CA SER A 198 -19.48 21.71 -0.70
C SER A 198 -20.40 20.50 -0.58
N ASN A 199 -21.02 20.10 -1.71
CA ASN A 199 -21.78 18.84 -1.81
C ASN A 199 -20.88 17.61 -2.05
N ASN A 200 -19.64 17.85 -2.50
CA ASN A 200 -18.68 16.85 -2.99
C ASN A 200 -17.26 17.32 -2.64
N LEU A 201 -16.91 17.39 -1.35
CA LEU A 201 -15.55 17.78 -0.98
C LEU A 201 -14.58 16.67 -1.39
N LEU A 202 -13.65 17.01 -2.27
CA LEU A 202 -12.47 16.20 -2.54
C LEU A 202 -11.29 16.73 -1.71
N VAL A 203 -10.73 15.87 -0.88
CA VAL A 203 -9.44 16.09 -0.21
C VAL A 203 -8.39 15.25 -0.94
N GLU A 204 -7.29 15.85 -1.38
CA GLU A 204 -6.16 15.11 -1.98
C GLU A 204 -4.82 15.54 -1.42
N PHE A 205 -3.87 14.61 -1.33
CA PHE A 205 -2.50 14.86 -0.87
C PHE A 205 -1.55 13.76 -1.35
N TRP A 206 -0.26 14.09 -1.43
CA TRP A 206 0.81 13.10 -1.53
C TRP A 206 1.29 12.68 -0.14
N VAL A 207 1.63 11.39 0.01
CA VAL A 207 2.20 10.82 1.23
C VAL A 207 3.38 9.91 0.92
N LYS A 208 4.40 9.93 1.78
CA LYS A 208 5.57 9.05 1.73
C LYS A 208 5.92 8.55 3.14
N LEU A 209 5.83 7.23 3.31
CA LEU A 209 5.99 6.57 4.60
C LEU A 209 7.44 6.16 4.84
N ASN A 210 7.95 6.33 6.05
CA ASN A 210 9.28 5.81 6.40
C ASN A 210 9.26 4.35 6.91
N LYS A 211 8.10 3.85 7.34
CA LYS A 211 7.93 2.48 7.87
C LYS A 211 6.50 1.96 7.65
N GLN A 212 6.36 0.63 7.58
CA GLN A 212 5.09 -0.10 7.67
C GLN A 212 4.46 0.01 9.07
N GLY A 213 3.16 -0.26 9.18
CA GLY A 213 2.46 -0.10 10.46
C GLY A 213 2.22 1.36 10.85
N THR A 214 2.25 2.29 9.89
CA THR A 214 2.08 3.74 10.12
C THR A 214 0.62 4.11 9.95
N GLU A 215 0.06 4.77 10.97
CA GLU A 215 -1.18 5.55 10.88
C GLU A 215 -0.90 6.87 10.17
N ILE A 216 -1.72 7.20 9.18
CA ILE A 216 -1.48 8.29 8.22
C ILE A 216 -2.45 9.45 8.47
N LEU A 217 -3.72 9.11 8.68
CA LEU A 217 -4.83 10.05 8.78
C LEU A 217 -5.97 9.41 9.56
N THR A 218 -6.53 10.13 10.51
CA THR A 218 -7.79 9.82 11.17
C THR A 218 -8.78 10.96 10.93
N VAL A 219 -9.99 10.62 10.48
CA VAL A 219 -11.08 11.55 10.23
C VAL A 219 -12.01 11.49 11.43
N LYS A 220 -12.15 12.61 12.15
CA LYS A 220 -12.93 12.69 13.39
C LYS A 220 -14.18 13.55 13.21
N ASN A 221 -15.20 13.30 14.03
CA ASN A 221 -16.24 14.28 14.29
C ASN A 221 -15.74 15.24 15.38
N LYS A 222 -15.61 16.53 15.07
CA LYS A 222 -15.01 17.53 15.99
C LYS A 222 -15.84 17.83 17.23
N ILE A 223 -17.15 17.57 17.21
CA ILE A 223 -18.06 17.88 18.33
C ILE A 223 -17.91 16.87 19.46
N ASN A 224 -17.63 15.61 19.15
CA ASN A 224 -17.61 14.49 20.11
C ASN A 224 -16.35 13.61 20.00
N SER A 225 -15.32 14.08 19.29
CA SER A 225 -14.04 13.41 19.02
C SER A 225 -14.12 11.99 18.46
N THR A 226 -15.26 11.59 17.87
CA THR A 226 -15.47 10.22 17.39
C THR A 226 -14.67 9.93 16.12
N GLU A 227 -13.82 8.90 16.12
CA GLU A 227 -13.11 8.42 14.93
C GLU A 227 -14.10 7.81 13.92
N LEU A 228 -14.34 8.52 12.81
CA LEU A 228 -15.22 8.08 11.73
C LEU A 228 -14.48 7.17 10.74
N PHE A 229 -13.24 7.52 10.40
CA PHE A 229 -12.36 6.74 9.51
C PHE A 229 -10.92 6.79 10.00
N LYS A 230 -10.19 5.68 9.84
CA LYS A 230 -8.77 5.56 10.22
C LYS A 230 -7.98 4.93 9.07
N PHE A 231 -6.91 5.60 8.64
CA PHE A 231 -6.05 5.18 7.53
C PHE A 231 -4.70 4.72 8.08
N PHE A 232 -4.32 3.49 7.76
CA PHE A 232 -3.04 2.95 8.19
C PHE A 232 -2.49 1.93 7.19
N THR A 233 -1.19 1.69 7.27
CA THR A 233 -0.55 0.53 6.63
C THR A 233 -0.45 -0.63 7.62
N SER A 234 -0.70 -1.86 7.18
CA SER A 234 -0.47 -3.07 7.98
C SER A 234 1.01 -3.43 8.10
N SER A 235 1.32 -4.51 8.85
CA SER A 235 2.64 -5.16 8.85
C SER A 235 3.09 -5.57 7.44
N PHE A 236 2.16 -5.93 6.56
CA PHE A 236 2.40 -6.29 5.17
C PHE A 236 2.49 -5.10 4.20
N GLN A 237 2.61 -3.87 4.72
CA GLN A 237 2.56 -2.62 3.93
C GLN A 237 1.26 -2.42 3.12
N THR A 238 0.18 -3.12 3.46
CA THR A 238 -1.13 -2.91 2.84
C THR A 238 -1.82 -1.71 3.45
N LEU A 239 -2.15 -0.71 2.63
CA LEU A 239 -3.03 0.40 3.00
C LEU A 239 -4.46 -0.12 3.24
N SER A 240 -5.00 0.21 4.41
CA SER A 240 -6.37 -0.09 4.83
C SER A 240 -7.07 1.18 5.28
N VAL A 241 -8.41 1.20 5.11
CA VAL A 241 -9.30 2.20 5.70
C VAL A 241 -10.33 1.47 6.55
N THR A 242 -10.35 1.73 7.86
CA THR A 242 -11.33 1.17 8.80
C THR A 242 -12.30 2.24 9.29
N SER A 243 -13.47 1.78 9.74
CA SER A 243 -14.53 2.62 10.31
C SER A 243 -15.39 1.78 11.23
N ASN A 244 -15.76 2.31 12.40
CA ASN A 244 -16.68 1.67 13.34
C ASN A 244 -18.15 2.11 13.14
N TYR A 245 -18.37 3.13 12.30
CA TYR A 245 -19.65 3.86 12.18
C TYR A 245 -20.25 3.86 10.77
N SER A 246 -19.47 3.46 9.75
CA SER A 246 -19.94 3.36 8.37
C SER A 246 -20.06 1.92 7.90
N ARG A 247 -20.97 1.67 6.96
CA ARG A 247 -21.01 0.39 6.24
C ARG A 247 -19.97 0.43 5.13
N GLN A 248 -18.95 -0.42 5.22
CA GLN A 248 -18.02 -0.64 4.11
C GLN A 248 -18.70 -1.47 3.02
N ASP A 249 -18.83 -0.88 1.83
CA ASP A 249 -19.39 -1.52 0.63
C ASP A 249 -18.29 -2.07 -0.30
N TYR A 250 -17.07 -1.56 -0.18
CA TYR A 250 -15.92 -1.97 -0.99
C TYR A 250 -14.61 -1.80 -0.22
N LEU A 251 -13.68 -2.75 -0.43
CA LEU A 251 -12.29 -2.67 0.01
C LEU A 251 -11.39 -3.33 -1.03
N TYR A 252 -10.28 -2.69 -1.39
CA TYR A 252 -9.22 -3.24 -2.23
C TYR A 252 -7.85 -2.92 -1.63
N PRO A 253 -7.01 -3.93 -1.32
CA PRO A 253 -5.72 -3.73 -0.69
C PRO A 253 -4.68 -3.16 -1.67
N VAL A 254 -4.06 -2.01 -1.31
CA VAL A 254 -2.96 -1.40 -2.07
C VAL A 254 -1.66 -1.46 -1.27
N PHE A 255 -0.59 -1.88 -1.92
CA PHE A 255 0.75 -1.98 -1.34
C PHE A 255 1.47 -0.61 -1.32
N MET A 256 1.95 -0.21 -0.15
CA MET A 256 2.70 1.03 0.10
C MET A 256 4.16 0.74 0.50
N SER A 257 5.05 0.73 -0.50
CA SER A 257 6.51 0.71 -0.28
C SER A 257 6.94 1.87 0.61
N ASN A 258 7.88 1.62 1.51
CA ASN A 258 8.55 2.67 2.26
C ASN A 258 9.32 3.57 1.29
N LYS A 259 9.52 4.84 1.68
CA LYS A 259 10.26 5.90 0.95
C LYS A 259 9.73 6.26 -0.46
N SER A 260 8.73 5.55 -0.97
CA SER A 260 8.04 5.85 -2.23
C SER A 260 6.87 6.81 -2.02
N TRP A 261 6.53 7.60 -3.05
CA TRP A 261 5.41 8.55 -3.01
C TRP A 261 4.10 7.93 -3.52
N TYR A 262 3.00 8.23 -2.81
CA TYR A 262 1.65 7.78 -3.11
C TYR A 262 0.67 8.95 -3.03
N HIS A 263 -0.25 9.06 -3.99
CA HIS A 263 -1.30 10.07 -3.99
C HIS A 263 -2.59 9.50 -3.36
N ILE A 264 -3.05 10.09 -2.26
CA ILE A 264 -4.32 9.76 -1.62
C ILE A 264 -5.39 10.75 -2.08
N SER A 265 -6.62 10.27 -2.25
CA SER A 265 -7.77 11.14 -2.56
C SER A 265 -9.02 10.62 -1.84
N ILE A 266 -9.79 11.54 -1.25
CA ILE A 266 -10.93 11.26 -0.38
C ILE A 266 -12.08 12.13 -0.86
N LEU A 267 -13.14 11.52 -1.40
CA LEU A 267 -14.33 12.22 -1.87
C LEU A 267 -15.49 11.98 -0.91
N PHE A 268 -15.91 13.03 -0.21
CA PHE A 268 -17.10 13.06 0.65
C PHE A 268 -18.30 13.55 -0.18
N SER A 269 -19.19 12.63 -0.60
CA SER A 269 -20.35 12.95 -1.44
C SER A 269 -21.63 12.98 -0.58
N TYR A 270 -21.97 14.18 -0.11
CA TYR A 270 -23.04 14.42 0.87
C TYR A 270 -24.40 13.99 0.34
N LYS A 271 -24.72 14.35 -0.90
CA LYS A 271 -25.97 13.96 -1.60
C LYS A 271 -26.17 12.43 -1.72
N LYS A 272 -25.12 11.64 -1.51
CA LYS A 272 -25.16 10.17 -1.54
C LYS A 272 -24.98 9.51 -0.16
N HIS A 273 -24.58 10.28 0.86
CA HIS A 273 -24.10 9.77 2.16
C HIS A 273 -22.96 8.75 2.02
N GLU A 274 -22.06 9.00 1.05
CA GLU A 274 -20.98 8.08 0.66
C GLU A 274 -19.60 8.76 0.70
N THR A 275 -18.63 8.05 1.26
CA THR A 275 -17.22 8.45 1.24
C THR A 275 -16.41 7.44 0.41
N TYR A 276 -15.68 7.97 -0.57
CA TYR A 276 -14.87 7.21 -1.50
C TYR A 276 -13.39 7.49 -1.27
N PHE A 277 -12.59 6.43 -1.19
CA PHE A 277 -11.17 6.49 -0.85
C PHE A 277 -10.34 5.93 -2.01
N TYR A 278 -9.33 6.67 -2.45
CA TYR A 278 -8.49 6.32 -3.59
C TYR A 278 -7.00 6.39 -3.25
N CYS A 279 -6.20 5.54 -3.89
CA CYS A 279 -4.74 5.59 -3.86
C CYS A 279 -4.18 5.49 -5.29
N ASN A 280 -3.33 6.43 -5.69
CA ASN A 280 -2.75 6.56 -7.03
C ASN A 280 -3.78 6.61 -8.20
N GLY A 281 -5.04 6.97 -7.90
CA GLY A 281 -6.18 6.99 -8.82
C GLY A 281 -7.04 5.72 -8.82
N GLN A 282 -6.63 4.65 -8.13
CA GLN A 282 -7.44 3.45 -7.95
C GLN A 282 -8.34 3.59 -6.72
N LEU A 283 -9.62 3.23 -6.82
CA LEU A 283 -10.52 3.11 -5.66
C LEU A 283 -10.02 2.00 -4.72
N ILE A 284 -9.81 2.34 -3.45
CA ILE A 284 -9.37 1.40 -2.40
C ILE A 284 -10.47 1.09 -1.38
N SER A 285 -11.43 2.00 -1.17
CA SER A 285 -12.57 1.73 -0.30
C SER A 285 -13.77 2.61 -0.64
N LYS A 286 -14.98 2.10 -0.42
CA LYS A 286 -16.23 2.86 -0.47
C LYS A 286 -17.03 2.54 0.79
N ASN A 287 -17.50 3.57 1.47
CA ASN A 287 -18.22 3.44 2.74
C ASN A 287 -19.47 4.34 2.74
N ARG A 288 -20.58 3.87 3.33
CA ARG A 288 -21.78 4.67 3.57
C ARG A 288 -21.81 5.14 5.02
N LEU A 289 -21.76 6.45 5.24
CA LEU A 289 -21.87 7.07 6.56
C LEU A 289 -23.20 7.80 6.64
N LYS A 290 -24.19 7.18 7.28
CA LYS A 290 -25.57 7.71 7.35
C LYS A 290 -25.62 9.11 7.95
N ASP A 291 -24.84 9.31 9.02
CA ASP A 291 -24.85 10.53 9.83
C ASP A 291 -23.84 11.58 9.36
N LEU A 292 -23.43 11.50 8.07
CA LEU A 292 -22.63 12.52 7.38
C LEU A 292 -23.50 13.76 7.09
N THR A 293 -23.74 14.58 8.11
CA THR A 293 -24.73 15.68 8.09
C THR A 293 -24.18 17.06 7.70
N SER A 294 -22.92 17.38 8.01
CA SER A 294 -22.21 18.57 7.49
C SER A 294 -20.69 18.33 7.38
N LEU A 295 -20.04 19.12 6.53
CA LEU A 295 -18.58 19.26 6.48
C LEU A 295 -18.01 19.89 7.74
N ASP A 296 -18.69 20.91 8.28
CA ASP A 296 -18.21 21.66 9.45
C ASP A 296 -17.95 20.78 10.66
N ASN A 297 -18.60 19.62 10.76
CA ASN A 297 -18.46 18.71 11.89
C ASN A 297 -17.23 17.79 11.78
N LEU A 298 -16.42 17.90 10.71
CA LEU A 298 -15.27 17.03 10.46
C LEU A 298 -13.93 17.68 10.79
N GLU A 299 -12.97 16.84 11.17
CA GLU A 299 -11.56 17.16 11.35
C GLU A 299 -10.69 16.09 10.71
N LEU A 300 -9.56 16.50 10.12
CA LEU A 300 -8.51 15.63 9.60
C LEU A 300 -7.29 15.70 10.52
N GLU A 301 -6.93 14.59 11.15
CA GLU A 301 -5.74 14.46 11.99
C GLU A 301 -4.72 13.55 11.30
N PHE A 302 -3.60 14.12 10.85
CA PHE A 302 -2.50 13.38 10.28
C PHE A 302 -1.47 13.04 11.37
N GLY A 303 -1.19 11.75 11.58
CA GLY A 303 -0.28 11.27 12.62
C GLY A 303 -0.99 10.56 13.78
N ASP A 304 -0.27 10.36 14.87
CA ASP A 304 -0.78 9.82 16.14
C ASP A 304 0.20 10.17 17.27
N MET A 305 -0.32 10.72 18.38
CA MET A 305 0.48 11.05 19.57
C MET A 305 0.98 9.81 20.34
N ASN A 306 0.32 8.66 20.20
CA ASN A 306 0.52 7.50 21.08
C ASN A 306 1.51 6.50 20.51
N GLN A 307 1.43 6.23 19.20
CA GLN A 307 2.24 5.26 18.48
C GLN A 307 2.72 5.78 17.12
N GLY A 308 2.68 7.10 16.86
CA GLY A 308 3.00 7.73 15.57
C GLY A 308 4.42 7.52 15.05
N ARG A 309 4.56 7.37 13.73
CA ARG A 309 5.77 6.84 13.05
C ARG A 309 6.08 7.73 11.85
N ALA A 310 7.07 8.61 12.00
CA ALA A 310 7.30 9.76 11.12
C ALA A 310 7.11 9.49 9.61
N PHE A 311 6.38 10.38 8.93
CA PHE A 311 6.10 10.32 7.49
C PHE A 311 6.00 11.72 6.88
N GLN A 312 6.09 11.81 5.56
CA GLN A 312 6.01 13.07 4.82
C GLN A 312 4.63 13.20 4.15
N ILE A 313 4.03 14.40 4.20
CA ILE A 313 2.91 14.78 3.31
C ILE A 313 3.29 16.01 2.47
N ASP A 314 2.71 16.11 1.28
CA ASP A 314 2.98 17.16 0.30
C ASP A 314 1.67 17.48 -0.46
N LEU A 315 1.51 18.74 -0.89
CA LEU A 315 0.42 19.25 -1.72
C LEU A 315 -0.99 18.84 -1.23
N LEU A 316 -1.33 19.19 0.01
CA LEU A 316 -2.64 18.93 0.60
C LEU A 316 -3.67 19.95 0.10
N ARG A 317 -4.80 19.46 -0.42
CA ARG A 317 -5.85 20.26 -1.08
C ARG A 317 -7.25 19.93 -0.57
N PHE A 318 -8.10 20.95 -0.64
CA PHE A 318 -9.53 20.90 -0.40
C PHE A 318 -10.22 21.49 -1.63
N ILE A 319 -11.06 20.70 -2.32
CA ILE A 319 -11.63 21.06 -3.63
C ILE A 319 -13.15 20.79 -3.63
N ASP A 320 -13.94 21.79 -4.00
CA ASP A 320 -15.37 21.63 -4.30
C ASP A 320 -15.53 21.02 -5.71
N LEU A 321 -15.84 19.72 -5.77
CA LEU A 321 -15.75 18.92 -6.98
C LEU A 321 -17.12 18.73 -7.67
N HIS A 322 -17.36 19.48 -8.75
CA HIS A 322 -18.47 19.23 -9.69
C HIS A 322 -18.03 18.54 -11.00
N ASN A 323 -16.74 18.24 -11.14
CA ASN A 323 -16.17 17.44 -12.25
C ASN A 323 -16.09 15.95 -11.93
N SER A 324 -15.72 15.13 -12.94
CA SER A 324 -15.21 13.77 -12.63
C SER A 324 -13.91 13.86 -11.83
N ILE A 325 -13.75 12.94 -10.87
CA ILE A 325 -12.52 12.79 -10.07
C ILE A 325 -11.28 12.48 -10.94
N ASP A 326 -11.46 11.99 -12.17
CA ASP A 326 -10.38 11.81 -13.15
C ASP A 326 -9.64 13.12 -13.46
N VAL A 327 -10.29 14.28 -13.29
CA VAL A 327 -9.64 15.59 -13.44
C VAL A 327 -8.55 15.78 -12.38
N SER A 328 -8.79 15.36 -11.14
CA SER A 328 -7.76 15.33 -10.08
C SER A 328 -6.67 14.30 -10.38
N PHE A 329 -7.03 13.11 -10.84
CA PHE A 329 -6.03 12.09 -11.17
C PHE A 329 -5.10 12.50 -12.33
N ARG A 330 -5.52 13.44 -13.18
CA ARG A 330 -4.68 14.13 -14.17
C ARG A 330 -3.91 15.33 -13.57
N ASN A 331 -4.52 16.09 -12.66
CA ASN A 331 -3.93 17.32 -12.10
C ASN A 331 -2.94 17.12 -10.93
N LYS A 332 -2.98 15.98 -10.22
CA LYS A 332 -2.20 15.72 -8.98
C LYS A 332 -0.67 15.98 -9.02
N ASN A 333 -0.06 16.05 -10.20
CA ASN A 333 1.38 16.29 -10.35
C ASN A 333 1.74 17.79 -10.47
N TYR A 334 0.76 18.67 -10.70
CA TYR A 334 0.98 20.12 -10.84
C TYR A 334 0.75 20.82 -9.50
N ARG A 335 1.53 21.86 -9.19
CA ARG A 335 1.34 22.70 -7.99
C ARG A 335 -0.03 23.38 -7.96
N ASN A 336 -0.57 23.81 -9.09
CA ASN A 336 -1.89 24.46 -9.16
C ASN A 336 -2.90 23.52 -9.82
N PHE A 337 -3.96 23.15 -9.09
CA PHE A 337 -5.10 22.43 -9.66
C PHE A 337 -5.89 23.34 -10.62
N ARG A 338 -6.30 22.81 -11.77
CA ARG A 338 -7.15 23.51 -12.75
C ARG A 338 -8.25 22.59 -13.27
N ALA A 339 -9.49 23.06 -13.18
CA ALA A 339 -10.68 22.41 -13.71
C ALA A 339 -11.78 23.47 -13.94
N ASP A 340 -12.55 23.34 -15.02
CA ASP A 340 -13.46 24.42 -15.45
C ASP A 340 -14.63 24.62 -14.47
N SER A 341 -15.17 23.52 -13.95
CA SER A 341 -16.29 23.47 -13.00
C SER A 341 -15.89 22.98 -11.58
N SER A 342 -14.68 23.24 -11.08
CA SER A 342 -14.33 22.85 -9.69
C SER A 342 -13.30 23.79 -9.06
N THR A 343 -13.57 24.16 -7.81
CA THR A 343 -12.88 25.26 -7.12
C THR A 343 -11.99 24.72 -6.01
N VAL A 344 -10.73 25.16 -5.97
CA VAL A 344 -9.86 24.94 -4.80
C VAL A 344 -10.35 25.83 -3.66
N LEU A 345 -10.75 25.22 -2.55
CA LEU A 345 -11.18 25.91 -1.34
C LEU A 345 -9.98 26.29 -0.45
N ALA A 346 -8.98 25.41 -0.37
CA ALA A 346 -7.70 25.65 0.29
C ALA A 346 -6.61 24.71 -0.27
N GLN A 347 -5.35 25.14 -0.26
CA GLN A 347 -4.20 24.36 -0.69
C GLN A 347 -2.92 24.69 0.10
N LEU A 348 -2.36 23.69 0.76
CA LEU A 348 -1.05 23.74 1.41
C LEU A 348 -0.01 23.02 0.54
N ASN A 349 0.97 23.77 0.05
CA ASN A 349 2.16 23.26 -0.64
C ASN A 349 3.31 23.00 0.34
N PHE A 350 3.28 23.63 1.52
CA PHE A 350 4.32 23.56 2.56
C PHE A 350 5.69 24.13 2.15
N ASP A 351 5.75 24.92 1.07
CA ASP A 351 6.96 25.60 0.62
C ASP A 351 7.33 26.78 1.54
N HIS A 352 6.33 27.44 2.12
CA HIS A 352 6.46 28.60 3.01
C HIS A 352 5.76 28.35 4.36
N LEU A 353 6.24 29.00 5.43
CA LEU A 353 5.71 28.82 6.79
C LEU A 353 4.28 29.38 6.95
N ASP A 354 3.98 30.45 6.22
CA ASP A 354 2.75 31.25 6.41
C ASP A 354 1.53 30.71 5.65
N GLU A 355 1.68 29.60 4.90
CA GLU A 355 0.59 29.00 4.10
C GLU A 355 -0.59 28.50 4.95
N VAL A 356 -0.31 28.04 6.18
CA VAL A 356 -1.34 27.54 7.11
C VAL A 356 -2.14 28.70 7.70
N ALA A 357 -1.46 29.76 8.14
CA ALA A 357 -2.08 30.91 8.79
C ALA A 357 -2.92 31.79 7.84
N SER A 358 -2.69 31.68 6.53
CA SER A 358 -3.35 32.48 5.50
C SER A 358 -4.57 31.82 4.85
N GLN A 359 -4.85 30.54 5.15
CA GLN A 359 -5.89 29.75 4.46
C GLN A 359 -6.84 28.95 5.38
N ILE A 360 -6.61 28.93 6.70
CA ILE A 360 -7.39 28.13 7.67
C ILE A 360 -7.81 28.99 8.88
N ALA A 361 -8.14 30.26 8.62
CA ALA A 361 -8.59 31.26 9.59
C ALA A 361 -10.11 31.49 9.51
#